data_AF-A0A4Q0P9E5-F1
#
_entry.id   AF-A0A4Q0P9E5-F1
#
_cell.length_a   1.000
_cell.length_b   1.000
_cell.length_c   1.000
_cell.angle_alpha   90.00
_cell.angle_beta   90.00
_cell.angle_gamma   90.00
#
_symmetry.space_group_name_H-M   'P 1'
#
loop_
_entity.id
_entity.type
_entity.pdbx_description
1 polymer ?
#
loop_
_entity_poly.entity_id
_entity_poly.type
_entity_poly.pdbx_seq_one_letter_code
_entity_poly.pdbx_strand_id
1 'polypeptide(L)' 'MKATFEIIENNINCTQEVIKQCLNRIMEVRVLEINLNQNTISVDYFRPSVYERIKKELYCLGLSVGEHIVFTELQEH' A
#
# COMPACT_ATOMS: atom_id res chain seq x y z
N MET A 1 9.29 6.05 4.93
CA MET A 1 9.41 4.59 5.11
C MET A 1 8.69 3.97 3.93
N LYS A 2 9.26 2.96 3.29
CA LYS A 2 8.64 2.36 2.10
C LYS A 2 8.01 1.02 2.45
N ALA A 3 6.85 0.74 1.87
CA ALA A 3 6.22 -0.56 1.96
C ALA A 3 5.63 -0.94 0.60
N THR A 4 5.69 -2.23 0.31
CA THR A 4 5.01 -2.84 -0.84
C THR A 4 3.98 -3.82 -0.31
N PHE A 5 2.72 -3.58 -0.66
CA PHE A 5 1.61 -4.44 -0.33
C PHE A 5 1.30 -5.34 -1.51
N GLU A 6 1.16 -6.64 -1.27
CA GLU A 6 0.69 -7.60 -2.26
C GLU A 6 -0.82 -7.75 -2.12
N ILE A 7 -1.58 -7.61 -3.20
CA ILE A 7 -3.03 -7.81 -3.22
C ILE A 7 -3.27 -9.33 -3.31
N ILE A 8 -3.74 -9.92 -2.21
CA ILE A 8 -4.03 -11.35 -2.10
C ILE A 8 -5.40 -11.65 -2.72
N GLU A 9 -6.37 -10.79 -2.42
CA GLU A 9 -7.74 -10.97 -2.88
C GLU A 9 -8.32 -9.61 -3.28
N ASN A 10 -8.94 -9.58 -4.46
CA ASN A 10 -9.59 -8.40 -5.00
C ASN A 10 -11.09 -8.70 -5.18
N ASN A 11 -11.89 -8.35 -4.17
CA ASN A 11 -13.32 -8.68 -4.13
C ASN A 11 -14.19 -7.69 -4.90
N ILE A 12 -13.62 -6.62 -5.46
CA ILE A 12 -14.34 -5.53 -6.13
C ILE A 12 -13.58 -5.15 -7.42
N ASN A 13 -14.26 -4.65 -8.44
CA ASN A 13 -13.61 -3.97 -9.58
C ASN A 13 -13.00 -2.62 -9.13
N CYS A 14 -12.01 -2.66 -8.25
CA CYS A 14 -11.25 -1.51 -7.80
C CYS A 14 -10.24 -1.12 -8.87
N THR A 15 -10.32 0.12 -9.35
CA THR A 15 -9.37 0.66 -10.33
C THR A 15 -8.17 1.28 -9.63
N GLN A 16 -7.05 1.40 -10.35
CA GLN A 16 -5.85 2.08 -9.84
C GLN A 16 -6.15 3.50 -9.35
N GLU A 17 -7.05 4.21 -10.02
CA GLU A 17 -7.45 5.57 -9.63
C GLU A 17 -8.17 5.61 -8.28
N VAL A 18 -9.08 4.66 -8.02
CA VAL A 18 -9.80 4.58 -6.73
C VAL A 18 -8.83 4.33 -5.58
N ILE A 19 -7.91 3.38 -5.77
CA ILE A 19 -6.86 3.06 -4.79
C ILE A 19 -5.99 4.29 -4.52
N LYS A 20 -5.54 4.97 -5.58
CA LYS A 20 -4.72 6.17 -5.47
C LYS A 20 -5.44 7.30 -4.74
N GLN A 21 -6.71 7.55 -5.07
CA GLN A 21 -7.50 8.58 -4.39
C GLN A 21 -7.71 8.27 -2.91
N CYS A 22 -7.97 7.01 -2.56
CA CYS A 22 -8.14 6.60 -1.17
C CYS A 22 -6.85 6.81 -0.36
N LEU A 23 -5.71 6.32 -0.87
CA LEU A 23 -4.44 6.45 -0.17
C LEU A 23 -3.96 7.91 -0.07
N ASN A 24 -4.21 8.74 -1.10
CA ASN A 24 -3.86 10.17 -1.07
C ASN A 24 -4.67 10.97 -0.03
N ARG A 25 -5.77 10.44 0.50
CA ARG A 25 -6.49 11.09 1.63
C ARG A 25 -5.72 10.97 2.95
N ILE A 26 -4.76 10.05 3.02
CA ILE A 26 -3.90 9.89 4.17
C ILE A 26 -2.71 10.85 3.99
N MET A 27 -2.73 11.99 4.69
CA MET A 27 -1.76 13.08 4.55
C MET A 27 -0.29 12.63 4.67
N GLU A 28 -0.04 11.57 5.44
CA GLU A 28 1.29 10.99 5.70
C GLU A 28 1.65 9.84 4.75
N VAL A 29 0.96 9.72 3.61
CA VAL A 29 1.17 8.65 2.61
C VAL A 29 1.35 9.26 1.23
N ARG A 30 2.35 8.77 0.52
CA ARG A 30 2.59 9.03 -0.89
C ARG A 30 2.54 7.71 -1.65
N VAL A 31 1.61 7.59 -2.57
CA VAL A 31 1.57 6.45 -3.50
C VAL A 31 2.75 6.56 -4.47
N LEU A 32 3.60 5.54 -4.50
CA LEU A 32 4.72 5.45 -5.43
C LEU A 32 4.28 4.74 -6.72
N GLU A 33 3.63 3.60 -6.58
CA GLU A 33 3.20 2.76 -7.70
C GLU A 33 2.00 1.90 -7.31
N ILE A 34 1.08 1.69 -8.25
CA ILE A 34 0.01 0.69 -8.12
C ILE A 34 0.05 -0.14 -9.40
N ASN A 35 0.35 -1.43 -9.29
CA ASN A 35 0.38 -2.35 -10.41
C ASN A 35 -0.63 -3.49 -10.19
N LEU A 36 -1.80 -3.38 -10.81
CA LEU A 36 -2.84 -4.40 -10.69
C LEU A 36 -2.53 -5.68 -11.49
N ASN A 37 -1.63 -5.62 -12.49
CA ASN A 37 -1.22 -6.82 -13.21
C ASN A 37 -0.27 -7.68 -12.35
N GLN A 38 0.54 -7.03 -11.52
CA GLN A 38 1.44 -7.69 -10.57
C GLN A 38 0.82 -7.83 -9.17
N ASN A 39 -0.41 -7.35 -8.97
CA ASN A 39 -1.07 -7.29 -7.67
C ASN A 39 -0.22 -6.59 -6.60
N THR A 40 0.44 -5.48 -6.92
CA THR A 40 1.29 -4.74 -5.96
C THR A 40 0.88 -3.29 -5.79
N ILE A 41 1.04 -2.77 -4.57
CA ILE A 41 0.84 -1.37 -4.20
C ILE A 41 2.05 -0.91 -3.40
N SER A 42 2.85 -0.01 -3.97
CA SER A 42 4.04 0.56 -3.34
C SER A 42 3.75 1.96 -2.83
N VAL A 43 4.09 2.22 -1.57
CA VAL A 43 3.86 3.50 -0.89
C VAL A 43 5.08 3.94 -0.11
N ASP A 44 5.23 5.26 0.04
CA ASP A 44 6.09 5.88 1.05
C ASP A 44 5.20 6.52 2.12
N TYR A 45 5.52 6.30 3.39
CA TYR A 45 4.75 6.79 4.52
C TYR A 45 5.65 7.28 5.65
N PHE A 46 5.14 8.22 6.45
CA PHE A 46 5.97 8.98 7.39
C PHE A 46 6.12 8.37 8.79
N ARG A 47 5.16 7.55 9.25
CA ARG A 47 5.17 6.98 10.62
C ARG A 47 4.68 5.53 10.66
N PRO A 48 5.18 4.68 11.59
CA PRO A 48 4.73 3.29 11.73
C PRO A 48 3.22 3.13 11.94
N SER A 49 2.57 4.04 12.67
CA SER A 49 1.11 4.01 12.88
C SER A 49 0.29 4.20 11.59
N VAL A 50 0.88 4.79 10.56
CA VAL A 50 0.24 5.01 9.26
C VAL A 50 0.15 3.71 8.47
N TYR A 51 1.06 2.77 8.70
CA TYR A 51 1.08 1.46 8.05
C TYR A 51 -0.23 0.69 8.23
N GLU A 52 -0.67 0.54 9.49
CA GLU A 52 -1.93 -0.15 9.82
C GLU A 52 -3.14 0.59 9.24
N ARG A 53 -3.07 1.92 9.17
CA ARG A 53 -4.12 2.74 8.56
C ARG A 53 -4.21 2.50 7.05
N ILE A 54 -3.09 2.36 6.35
CA ILE A 54 -3.05 2.02 4.92
C ILE A 54 -3.73 0.65 4.69
N LYS A 55 -3.35 -0.38 5.46
CA LYS A 55 -3.96 -1.71 5.37
C LYS A 55 -5.47 -1.66 5.58
N LYS A 56 -5.94 -0.90 6.57
CA LYS A 56 -7.36 -0.73 6.85
C LYS A 56 -8.11 -0.05 5.72
N GLU A 57 -7.55 1.02 5.14
CA GLU A 57 -8.19 1.73 4.03
C GLU A 57 -8.28 0.85 2.77
N LEU A 58 -7.22 0.07 2.47
CA LEU A 58 -7.23 -0.90 1.37
C LEU A 58 -8.28 -1.99 1.61
N TYR A 59 -8.38 -2.50 2.83
CA TYR A 59 -9.42 -3.47 3.19
C TYR A 59 -10.84 -2.88 3.04
N CYS A 60 -11.06 -1.62 3.41
CA CYS A 60 -12.33 -0.93 3.18
C CYS A 60 -12.67 -0.76 1.69
N LEU A 61 -11.68 -0.79 0.79
CA LEU A 61 -11.88 -0.85 -0.66
C LEU A 61 -12.14 -2.26 -1.19
N GLY A 62 -12.22 -3.27 -0.31
CA GLY A 62 -12.36 -4.68 -0.70
C GLY A 62 -11.08 -5.32 -1.18
N LEU A 63 -9.91 -4.72 -0.88
CA LEU A 63 -8.60 -5.25 -1.20
C LEU A 63 -7.98 -5.87 0.05
N SER A 64 -7.88 -7.20 0.06
CA SER A 64 -7.11 -7.90 1.08
C SER A 64 -5.65 -7.88 0.67
N VAL A 65 -4.79 -7.26 1.49
CA VAL A 65 -3.37 -7.13 1.21
C VAL A 65 -2.49 -7.90 2.18
N GLY A 66 -1.50 -8.59 1.64
CA GLY A 66 -0.37 -9.19 2.34
C GLY A 66 0.81 -8.24 2.42
N GLU A 67 1.74 -8.57 3.31
CA GLU A 67 2.96 -7.79 3.50
C GLU A 67 4.06 -8.37 2.61
N HIS A 68 4.49 -7.61 1.59
CA HIS A 68 5.74 -7.90 0.91
C HIS A 68 6.80 -6.98 1.51
N ILE A 69 7.45 -7.44 2.58
CA ILE A 69 8.55 -6.70 3.22
C ILE A 69 9.72 -6.67 2.22
N VAL A 70 9.82 -5.60 1.44
CA VAL A 70 11.07 -5.28 0.75
C VAL A 70 11.98 -4.68 1.82
N PHE A 71 12.90 -5.52 2.30
CA PHE A 71 14.00 -5.13 3.16
C PHE A 71 14.65 -3.85 2.62
N THR A 72 14.54 -2.75 3.36
CA THR A 72 15.57 -1.71 3.27
C THR A 72 16.85 -2.34 3.78
N GLU A 73 17.84 -2.40 2.92
CA GLU A 73 19.19 -2.89 3.18
C GLU A 73 19.66 -2.45 4.57
N LEU A 74 20.16 -3.43 5.33
CA LEU A 74 21.16 -3.17 6.36
C LEU A 74 22.33 -2.47 5.64
N GLN A 75 22.37 -1.14 5.67
CA GLN A 75 23.63 -0.43 5.44
C GLN A 75 24.32 -0.29 6.80
N GLU A 76 25.34 -1.14 6.94
CA GLU A 76 26.36 -1.15 7.97
C GLU A 76 26.89 0.26 8.27
N HIS A 77 27.05 0.58 9.56
CA HIS A 77 28.11 1.46 10.05
C HIS A 77 28.44 1.14 11.50
#